data_AF-A0A3C1FWJ2-F1
#
_entry.id   AF-A0A3C1FWJ2-F1
#
_cell.length_a   1.000
_cell.length_b   1.000
_cell.length_c   1.000
_cell.angle_alpha   90.00
_cell.angle_beta   90.00
_cell.angle_gamma   90.00
#
_symmetry.space_group_name_H-M   'P 1'
#
loop_
_entity.id
_entity.type
_entity.pdbx_description
1 polymer ?
#
loop_
_entity_poly.entity_id
_entity_poly.type
_entity_poly.pdbx_seq_one_letter_code
_entity_poly.pdbx_strand_id
1 'polypeptide(L)'
;MKESDFRRNAFKVALLCFTCLFVFVSLHLLQGTAFAKEVSPEAREFLNRMSNYLSEVAEVTTPSVVNISTTTTMTREEHPFGDFFNDPFFKRFFGDGSEHPGIPKKFKSSALGSGVIVSKDGYILTNYHVIKNAEEIKVILYDKREFKG
;
A
#
# COMPACT_ATOMS: atom_id res chain seq x y z
N MET A 1 54.12 -30.97 43.21
CA MET A 1 53.00 -31.58 42.45
C MET A 1 51.64 -31.27 43.10
N LYS A 2 51.31 -29.98 43.31
CA LYS A 2 50.02 -29.53 43.90
C LYS A 2 49.41 -28.35 43.14
N GLU A 3 50.21 -27.64 42.35
CA GLU A 3 49.82 -26.41 41.67
C GLU A 3 49.04 -26.66 40.36
N SER A 4 49.33 -27.75 39.65
CA SER A 4 48.63 -28.14 38.40
C SER A 4 47.18 -28.56 38.63
N ASP A 5 46.90 -29.25 39.74
CA ASP A 5 45.55 -29.73 40.07
C ASP A 5 44.66 -28.62 40.61
N PHE A 6 45.25 -27.67 41.36
CA PHE A 6 44.56 -26.46 41.81
C PHE A 6 44.14 -25.59 40.63
N ARG A 7 45.03 -25.38 39.65
CA ARG A 7 44.70 -24.60 38.43
C ARG A 7 43.65 -25.28 37.56
N ARG A 8 43.65 -26.62 37.46
CA ARG A 8 42.62 -27.39 36.74
C ARG A 8 41.25 -27.34 37.43
N ASN A 9 41.21 -27.42 38.76
CA ASN A 9 39.96 -27.33 39.52
C ASN A 9 39.42 -25.90 39.54
N ALA A 10 40.28 -24.89 39.66
CA ALA A 10 39.89 -23.49 39.53
C ALA A 10 39.30 -23.17 38.14
N PHE A 11 39.88 -23.73 37.08
CA PHE A 11 39.35 -23.55 35.71
C PHE A 11 38.00 -24.25 35.51
N LYS A 12 37.80 -25.45 36.06
CA LYS A 12 36.51 -26.16 36.04
C LYS A 12 35.42 -25.41 36.80
N VAL A 13 35.74 -24.87 37.98
CA VAL A 13 34.81 -24.07 38.78
C VAL A 13 34.46 -22.77 38.06
N ALA A 14 35.44 -22.08 37.48
CA ALA A 14 35.20 -20.86 36.70
C ALA A 14 34.31 -21.11 35.47
N LEU A 15 34.56 -22.21 34.75
CA LEU A 15 33.74 -22.61 33.59
C LEU A 15 32.29 -22.92 34.01
N LEU A 16 32.10 -23.61 35.14
CA LEU A 16 30.78 -23.97 35.67
C LEU A 16 30.00 -22.75 36.18
N CYS A 17 30.69 -21.78 36.79
CA CYS A 17 30.08 -20.50 37.15
C CYS A 17 29.69 -19.69 35.92
N PHE A 18 30.53 -19.68 34.88
CA PHE A 18 30.25 -18.94 33.65
C PHE A 18 29.07 -19.54 32.88
N THR A 19 28.97 -20.87 32.79
CA THR A 19 27.81 -21.53 32.17
C THR A 19 26.53 -21.31 32.96
N CYS A 20 26.58 -21.38 34.30
CA CYS A 20 25.43 -21.05 35.14
C CYS A 20 24.99 -19.59 34.96
N LEU A 21 25.93 -18.64 34.92
CA LEU A 21 25.63 -17.23 34.68
C LEU A 21 25.04 -17.02 33.28
N PHE A 22 25.60 -17.69 32.27
CA PHE A 22 25.11 -17.60 30.90
C PHE A 22 23.70 -18.18 30.75
N VAL A 23 23.40 -19.30 31.40
CA VAL A 23 22.05 -19.88 31.46
C VAL A 23 21.09 -18.95 32.20
N PHE A 24 21.53 -18.35 33.32
CA PHE A 24 20.71 -17.42 34.09
C PHE A 24 20.38 -16.14 33.30
N VAL A 25 21.38 -15.55 32.62
CA VAL A 25 21.20 -14.38 31.76
C VAL A 25 20.36 -14.72 30.53
N SER A 26 20.54 -15.90 29.93
CA SER A 26 19.72 -16.36 28.80
C SER A 26 18.26 -16.60 29.21
N LEU A 27 18.03 -17.12 30.42
CA LEU A 27 16.70 -17.34 30.98
C LEU A 27 15.98 -16.02 31.30
N HIS A 28 16.72 -15.01 31.78
CA HIS A 28 16.18 -13.66 31.98
C HIS A 28 15.98 -12.88 30.67
N LEU A 29 16.82 -13.07 29.65
CA LEU A 29 16.58 -12.47 28.33
C LEU A 29 15.31 -13.03 27.65
N LEU A 30 14.93 -14.28 27.93
CA LEU A 30 13.67 -14.87 27.47
C LEU A 30 12.42 -14.29 28.17
N GLN A 31 12.55 -13.75 29.38
CA GLN A 31 11.44 -13.07 30.07
C GLN A 31 11.17 -11.65 29.52
N GLY A 32 12.00 -11.14 28.61
CA GLY A 32 11.91 -9.80 28.04
C GLY A 32 10.87 -9.59 26.92
N THR A 33 9.92 -10.50 26.71
CA THR A 33 8.97 -10.42 25.57
C THR A 33 7.54 -10.83 25.90
N ALA A 34 6.86 -10.20 26.87
CA ALA A 34 5.39 -10.24 26.89
C ALA A 34 4.77 -9.21 27.86
N PHE A 35 4.79 -7.94 27.47
CA PHE A 35 3.73 -7.02 27.90
C PHE A 35 2.95 -6.55 26.67
N ALA A 36 2.41 -7.51 25.92
CA ALA A 36 1.27 -7.21 25.07
C ALA A 36 0.08 -6.99 26.01
N LYS A 37 -0.31 -5.74 26.24
CA LYS A 37 -1.52 -5.41 27.00
C LYS A 37 -2.70 -6.04 26.25
N GLU A 38 -3.20 -7.16 26.77
CA GLU A 38 -4.34 -7.83 26.15
C GLU A 38 -5.57 -6.92 26.19
N VAL A 39 -6.27 -6.83 25.07
CA VAL A 39 -7.57 -6.14 24.99
C VAL A 39 -8.55 -6.86 25.91
N SER A 40 -9.19 -6.14 26.83
CA SER A 40 -10.10 -6.75 27.79
C SER A 40 -11.29 -7.44 27.10
N PRO A 41 -11.88 -8.48 27.71
CA PRO A 41 -13.07 -9.12 27.17
C PRO A 41 -14.21 -8.14 26.89
N GLU A 42 -14.41 -7.13 27.74
CA GLU A 42 -15.45 -6.11 27.52
C GLU A 42 -15.17 -5.25 26.30
N ALA A 43 -13.91 -4.87 26.08
CA ALA A 43 -13.51 -4.09 24.91
C ALA A 43 -13.70 -4.89 23.60
N ARG A 44 -13.39 -6.20 23.61
CA ARG A 44 -13.65 -7.09 22.46
C ARG A 44 -15.13 -7.20 22.15
N GLU A 45 -15.96 -7.40 23.18
CA GLU A 45 -17.41 -7.50 23.00
C GLU A 45 -18.00 -6.19 22.47
N PHE A 46 -17.53 -5.05 22.98
CA PHE A 46 -17.92 -3.75 22.45
C PHE A 46 -17.54 -3.59 20.97
N LEU A 47 -16.32 -3.96 20.58
CA LEU A 47 -15.86 -3.89 19.19
C LEU A 47 -16.69 -4.80 18.27
N ASN A 48 -17.03 -6.01 18.72
CA ASN A 48 -17.89 -6.93 17.97
C ASN A 48 -19.28 -6.30 17.72
N ARG A 49 -19.87 -5.72 18.77
CA ARG A 49 -21.16 -5.03 18.64
C ARG A 49 -21.07 -3.85 17.68
N MET A 50 -20.02 -3.02 17.76
CA MET A 50 -19.81 -1.91 16.84
C MET A 50 -19.64 -2.38 15.40
N SER A 51 -18.87 -3.44 15.17
CA SER A 51 -18.69 -4.04 13.86
C SER A 51 -20.02 -4.50 13.24
N ASN A 52 -20.88 -5.14 14.05
CA ASN A 52 -22.20 -5.57 13.61
C ASN A 52 -23.08 -4.38 13.19
N TYR A 53 -23.13 -3.32 14.01
CA TYR A 53 -23.90 -2.12 13.67
C TYR A 53 -23.38 -1.41 12.42
N LEU A 54 -22.06 -1.30 12.26
CA LEU A 54 -21.46 -0.72 11.05
C LEU A 54 -21.79 -1.57 9.81
N SER A 55 -21.80 -2.89 9.94
CA SER A 55 -22.15 -3.80 8.85
C SER A 55 -23.61 -3.64 8.43
N GLU A 56 -24.54 -3.52 9.38
CA GLU A 56 -25.96 -3.29 9.11
C GLU A 56 -26.19 -1.97 8.37
N VAL A 57 -25.57 -0.87 8.84
CA VAL A 57 -25.65 0.42 8.13
C VAL A 57 -25.01 0.34 6.75
N ALA A 58 -23.87 -0.32 6.62
CA ALA A 58 -23.20 -0.51 5.32
C ALA A 58 -24.11 -1.27 4.35
N GLU A 59 -24.79 -2.33 4.77
CA GLU A 59 -25.68 -3.11 3.92
C GLU A 59 -26.79 -2.26 3.29
N VAL A 60 -27.40 -1.35 4.07
CA VAL A 60 -28.49 -0.50 3.60
C VAL A 60 -27.98 0.67 2.74
N THR A 61 -26.79 1.19 3.03
CA THR A 61 -26.23 2.39 2.36
C THR A 61 -25.39 2.08 1.12
N THR A 62 -24.81 0.88 1.01
CA THR A 62 -23.91 0.52 -0.10
C THR A 62 -24.54 0.68 -1.49
N PRO A 63 -25.83 0.34 -1.71
CA PRO A 63 -26.48 0.56 -3.01
C PRO A 63 -26.51 2.02 -3.48
N SER A 64 -26.36 3.00 -2.57
CA SER A 64 -26.30 4.42 -2.90
C SER A 64 -24.92 4.89 -3.38
N VAL A 65 -23.87 4.08 -3.21
CA VAL A 65 -22.51 4.42 -3.63
C VAL A 65 -22.22 3.83 -5.00
N VAL A 66 -21.55 4.61 -5.85
CA VAL A 66 -21.19 4.21 -7.22
C VAL A 66 -19.70 4.36 -7.46
N ASN A 67 -19.16 3.53 -8.34
CA ASN A 67 -17.82 3.71 -8.89
C ASN A 67 -17.93 4.52 -10.19
N ILE A 68 -17.06 5.52 -10.33
CA ILE A 68 -16.99 6.41 -11.49
C ILE A 68 -15.63 6.18 -12.15
N SER A 69 -15.67 5.72 -13.40
CA SER A 69 -14.50 5.62 -14.26
C SER A 69 -14.59 6.68 -15.34
N THR A 70 -13.56 7.51 -15.46
CA THR A 70 -13.47 8.52 -16.50
C THR A 70 -12.32 8.23 -17.43
N THR A 71 -12.47 8.63 -18.69
CA THR A 71 -11.40 8.58 -19.70
C THR A 71 -11.16 9.97 -20.26
N THR A 72 -9.89 10.35 -20.37
CA THR A 72 -9.44 11.62 -20.93
C THR A 72 -8.30 11.36 -21.90
N THR A 73 -8.31 12.01 -23.07
CA THR A 73 -7.17 11.96 -23.99
C THR A 73 -6.15 13.00 -23.58
N MET A 74 -4.98 12.54 -23.14
CA MET A 74 -3.85 13.41 -22.79
C MET A 74 -2.84 13.41 -23.94
N THR A 75 -2.31 14.59 -24.25
CA THR A 75 -1.18 14.75 -25.16
C THR A 75 0.08 14.82 -24.32
N ARG A 76 1.00 13.87 -24.47
CA ARG A 76 2.31 13.98 -23.81
C ARG A 76 3.15 14.98 -24.60
N GLU A 77 3.39 16.17 -24.03
CA GLU A 77 4.45 17.04 -24.54
C GLU A 77 5.80 16.35 -24.31
N GLU A 78 6.70 16.48 -25.28
CA GLU A 78 7.95 15.75 -25.34
C GLU A 78 8.86 16.02 -24.13
N HIS A 79 9.67 15.01 -23.81
CA HIS A 79 10.69 15.13 -22.78
C HIS A 79 11.68 16.27 -23.13
N PRO A 80 12.06 17.13 -22.17
CA PRO A 80 13.06 18.19 -22.37
C PRO A 80 14.49 17.68 -22.67
N PHE A 81 14.67 16.36 -22.82
CA PHE A 81 15.92 15.70 -23.21
C PHE A 81 15.90 15.18 -24.66
N GLY A 82 14.87 15.48 -25.47
CA GLY A 82 14.83 15.12 -26.89
C GLY A 82 16.04 15.61 -27.68
N ASP A 83 16.63 16.73 -27.25
CA ASP A 83 17.83 17.32 -27.85
C ASP A 83 19.12 16.53 -27.55
N PHE A 84 19.20 15.83 -26.41
CA PHE A 84 20.37 15.00 -26.06
C PHE A 84 20.50 13.76 -26.97
N PHE A 85 19.37 13.20 -27.40
CA PHE A 85 19.34 12.06 -28.35
C PHE A 85 19.53 12.49 -29.81
N ASN A 86 19.48 13.80 -30.08
CA ASN A 86 19.75 14.36 -31.40
C ASN A 86 21.25 14.68 -31.64
N ASP A 87 22.12 14.47 -30.65
CA ASP A 87 23.56 14.69 -30.75
C ASP A 87 24.21 13.77 -31.80
N PRO A 88 25.01 14.31 -32.74
CA PRO A 88 25.77 13.54 -33.73
C PRO A 88 26.63 12.40 -33.16
N PHE A 89 27.09 12.51 -31.91
CA PHE A 89 27.86 11.50 -31.20
C PHE A 89 27.03 10.23 -30.91
N PHE A 90 25.79 10.38 -30.45
CA PHE A 90 24.90 9.27 -30.12
C PHE A 90 24.31 8.60 -31.39
N LYS A 91 24.02 9.38 -32.44
CA LYS A 91 23.52 8.85 -33.75
C LYS A 91 24.49 7.87 -34.41
N ARG A 92 25.80 8.03 -34.20
CA ARG A 92 26.85 7.14 -34.75
C ARG A 92 26.95 5.79 -34.03
N PHE A 93 26.56 5.72 -32.76
CA PHE A 93 26.70 4.51 -31.94
C PHE A 93 25.42 3.63 -31.90
N PHE A 94 24.24 4.24 -32.01
CA PHE A 94 22.95 3.53 -31.84
C PHE A 94 22.11 3.39 -33.13
N GLY A 95 22.59 3.89 -34.26
CA GLY A 95 21.89 3.82 -35.55
C GLY A 95 20.67 4.75 -35.66
N ASP A 96 20.09 4.80 -36.85
CA ASP A 96 18.87 5.55 -37.22
C ASP A 96 17.57 4.91 -36.71
N GLY A 97 17.66 3.94 -35.80
CA GLY A 97 16.51 3.26 -35.20
C GLY A 97 15.76 4.06 -34.13
N SER A 98 16.11 5.34 -33.92
CA SER A 98 15.35 6.21 -33.02
C SER A 98 14.12 6.72 -33.76
N GLU A 99 12.97 6.11 -33.42
CA GLU A 99 11.64 6.61 -33.77
C GLU A 99 11.61 8.15 -33.68
N HIS A 100 11.22 8.79 -34.79
CA HIS A 100 10.97 10.22 -34.95
C HIS A 100 10.68 10.93 -33.61
N PRO A 101 11.64 11.69 -33.06
CA PRO A 101 11.37 12.65 -32.01
C PRO A 101 10.54 13.76 -32.67
N GLY A 102 9.28 13.91 -32.27
CA GLY A 102 8.46 15.04 -32.71
C GLY A 102 6.99 14.74 -32.91
N ILE A 103 6.52 13.49 -32.79
CA ILE A 103 5.08 13.21 -32.90
C ILE A 103 4.49 13.13 -31.49
N PRO A 104 3.73 14.15 -31.03
CA PRO A 104 3.02 14.07 -29.77
C PRO A 104 2.05 12.87 -29.81
N LYS A 105 2.40 11.80 -29.10
CA LYS A 105 1.55 10.63 -28.96
C LYS A 105 0.40 10.99 -28.01
N LYS A 106 -0.82 11.06 -28.56
CA LYS A 106 -2.04 11.09 -27.75
C LYS A 106 -2.18 9.74 -27.05
N PHE A 107 -2.36 9.76 -25.73
CA PHE A 107 -2.65 8.56 -24.95
C PHE A 107 -3.94 8.76 -24.17
N LYS A 108 -4.73 7.70 -24.04
CA LYS A 108 -5.90 7.70 -23.16
C LYS A 108 -5.42 7.51 -21.72
N SER A 109 -5.80 8.41 -20.85
CA SER A 109 -5.65 8.31 -19.40
C SER A 109 -7.01 8.00 -18.80
N SER A 110 -7.06 7.07 -17.86
CA SER A 110 -8.27 6.79 -17.09
C SER A 110 -8.10 7.29 -15.65
N ALA A 111 -9.18 7.82 -15.08
CA ALA A 111 -9.28 8.09 -13.66
C ALA A 111 -10.41 7.26 -13.04
N LEU A 112 -10.27 6.99 -11.74
CA LEU A 112 -11.25 6.26 -10.93
C LEU A 112 -11.63 7.13 -9.73
N GLY A 113 -12.89 7.09 -9.37
CA GLY A 113 -13.42 7.78 -8.20
C GLY A 113 -14.72 7.16 -7.74
N SER A 114 -15.28 7.72 -6.67
CA SER A 114 -16.58 7.29 -6.14
C SER A 114 -17.59 8.44 -6.27
N GLY A 115 -18.87 8.09 -6.29
CA GLY A 115 -19.96 9.03 -6.15
C GLY A 115 -21.07 8.49 -5.26
N VAL A 116 -22.00 9.35 -4.89
CA VAL A 116 -23.18 9.00 -4.10
C VAL A 116 -24.45 9.43 -4.83
N ILE A 117 -25.41 8.54 -4.94
CA ILE A 117 -26.75 8.82 -5.48
C ILE A 117 -27.53 9.61 -4.43
N VAL A 118 -27.92 10.85 -4.75
CA VAL A 118 -28.58 11.78 -3.82
C VAL A 118 -30.07 11.99 -4.13
N SER A 119 -30.56 11.54 -5.29
CA SER A 119 -31.98 11.59 -5.66
C SER A 119 -32.43 10.28 -6.31
N LYS A 120 -33.73 9.98 -6.21
CA LYS A 120 -34.39 8.87 -6.90
C LYS A 120 -34.30 8.99 -8.43
N ASP A 121 -34.11 10.20 -8.94
CA ASP A 121 -33.95 10.47 -10.38
C ASP A 121 -32.55 10.10 -10.90
N GLY A 122 -31.64 9.67 -10.02
CA GLY A 122 -30.30 9.21 -10.41
C GLY A 122 -29.20 10.29 -10.40
N TYR A 123 -29.43 11.43 -9.75
CA TYR A 123 -28.38 12.44 -9.54
C TYR A 123 -27.26 11.89 -8.66
N ILE A 124 -26.01 12.00 -9.14
CA ILE A 124 -24.81 11.52 -8.46
C ILE A 124 -23.93 12.71 -8.08
N LEU A 125 -23.56 12.77 -6.80
CA LEU A 125 -22.56 13.71 -6.28
C LEU A 125 -21.19 13.05 -6.30
N THR A 126 -20.18 13.73 -6.87
CA THR A 126 -18.78 13.30 -6.86
C THR A 126 -17.85 14.51 -6.78
N ASN A 127 -16.57 14.25 -6.60
CA ASN A 127 -15.55 15.29 -6.59
C ASN A 127 -15.35 15.87 -7.99
N TYR A 128 -15.19 17.19 -8.06
CA TYR A 128 -14.93 17.90 -9.31
C TYR A 128 -13.73 17.33 -10.09
N HIS A 129 -12.63 17.02 -9.42
CA HIS A 129 -11.42 16.52 -10.08
C HIS A 129 -11.58 15.13 -10.71
N VAL A 130 -12.59 14.34 -10.31
CA VAL A 130 -12.85 13.00 -10.89
C VAL A 130 -13.42 13.15 -12.30
N ILE A 131 -14.28 14.15 -12.50
CA ILE A 131 -15.00 14.40 -13.76
C ILE A 131 -14.38 15.53 -14.59
N LYS A 132 -13.41 16.26 -14.04
CA LYS A 132 -12.74 17.36 -14.75
C LYS A 132 -12.04 16.84 -16.00
N ASN A 133 -12.37 17.43 -17.15
CA ASN A 133 -11.82 17.06 -18.47
C ASN A 133 -12.10 15.59 -18.89
N ALA A 134 -13.09 14.93 -18.28
CA ALA A 134 -13.51 13.61 -18.73
C ALA A 134 -14.19 13.71 -20.10
N GLU A 135 -13.72 12.93 -21.07
CA GLU A 135 -14.36 12.76 -22.37
C GLU A 135 -15.46 11.70 -22.30
N GLU A 136 -15.20 10.64 -21.53
CA GLU A 136 -16.16 9.58 -21.26
C GLU A 136 -16.29 9.40 -19.75
N ILE A 137 -17.53 9.26 -19.27
CA ILE A 137 -17.85 8.92 -17.88
C ILE A 137 -18.63 7.61 -17.87
N LYS A 138 -18.13 6.64 -17.13
CA LYS A 138 -18.80 5.36 -16.86
C LYS A 138 -19.13 5.29 -15.37
N VAL A 139 -20.40 5.07 -15.07
CA VAL A 139 -20.89 4.84 -13.71
C VAL A 139 -21.18 3.35 -13.54
N ILE A 140 -20.62 2.75 -12.49
CA ILE A 140 -20.80 1.34 -12.14
C ILE A 140 -21.50 1.30 -10.78
N LEU A 141 -22.72 0.76 -10.76
CA LEU A 141 -23.53 0.60 -9.56
C LEU A 141 -23.04 -0.60 -8.72
N TYR A 142 -23.50 -0.67 -7.47
CA TYR A 142 -23.21 -1.80 -6.57
C TYR A 142 -23.57 -3.17 -7.16
N ASP A 143 -24.68 -3.26 -7.89
CA ASP A 143 -25.13 -4.48 -8.56
C ASP A 143 -24.43 -4.76 -9.90
N LYS A 144 -23.33 -4.06 -10.18
CA LYS A 144 -22.50 -4.16 -11.40
C LYS A 144 -23.18 -3.70 -12.68
N ARG A 145 -24.34 -3.04 -12.61
CA ARG A 145 -24.89 -2.35 -13.79
C ARG A 145 -24.00 -1.18 -14.16
N GLU A 146 -23.77 -1.01 -15.46
CA GLU A 146 -22.96 0.08 -16.01
C GLU A 146 -23.84 1.07 -16.78
N PHE A 147 -23.57 2.36 -16.59
CA PHE A 147 -24.22 3.46 -17.29
C PHE A 147 -23.16 4.39 -17.87
N LYS A 148 -23.46 4.98 -19.02
CA LYS A 148 -22.64 6.03 -19.62
C LYS A 148 -23.26 7.39 -19.30
N GLY A 149 -22.45 8.29 -18.79
CA GLY A 149 -22.82 9.70 -18.52
C GLY A 149 -22.58 10.59 -19.72
#